data_AF-A0A6I6EWL4-F1
#
_entry.id   AF-A0A6I6EWL4-F1
#
_cell.length_a   1.000
_cell.length_b   1.000
_cell.length_c   1.000
_cell.angle_alpha   90.00
_cell.angle_beta   90.00
_cell.angle_gamma   90.00
#
_symmetry.space_group_name_H-M   'P 1'
#
loop_
_entity.id
_entity.type
_entity.pdbx_description
1 polymer ?
#
loop_
_entity_poly.entity_id
_entity_poly.type
_entity_poly.pdbx_seq_one_letter_code
_entity_poly.pdbx_strand_id
1 'polypeptide(L)'
;MDQAGIIRDLLVWLESHLDQPLSLDNVAAKAGYSKWHLQRMFKDVTGHAIGAYIRARRLSKAAVALRLTSRPILDIALQYRFDSQQTFTRAFKKQFAQTPAWYRRSSDWNAYGLRPPIRLDDVRLPEPTWVSLPEIMLIGQTQSYTCTLEQISRFRDEMRLHFWRQFLTETDTVPPVLYGLHQSRPSTEKDDEQEILYTTAVPAEEIPSQLHSTQTVLLEGGDYVQFTYEGPRNGLQSFVLQIYGTCMPTLNLTRRHGQDIERFYTHGGKKRAEPPVDIHCEYLIPIRRQS
;
A
#
# COMPACT_ATOMS: atom_id res chain seq x y z
N MET A 1 31.51 8.07 -15.34
CA MET A 1 30.18 7.79 -14.77
C MET A 1 29.84 8.97 -13.89
N ASP A 2 28.73 9.66 -14.13
CA ASP A 2 28.32 10.84 -13.35
C ASP A 2 27.96 10.44 -11.91
N GLN A 3 28.41 11.23 -10.92
CA GLN A 3 28.11 10.99 -9.49
C GLN A 3 26.60 10.92 -9.26
N ALA A 4 25.82 11.73 -9.97
CA ALA A 4 24.36 11.70 -9.88
C ALA A 4 23.76 10.37 -10.38
N GLY A 5 24.35 9.75 -11.41
CA GLY A 5 23.94 8.44 -11.92
C GLY A 5 24.17 7.32 -10.90
N ILE A 6 25.35 7.30 -10.27
CA ILE A 6 25.66 6.29 -9.24
C ILE A 6 24.71 6.40 -8.04
N ILE A 7 24.42 7.62 -7.59
CA ILE A 7 23.49 7.85 -6.48
C ILE A 7 22.05 7.50 -6.86
N ARG A 8 21.65 7.71 -8.12
CA ARG A 8 20.33 7.28 -8.64
C ARG A 8 20.15 5.77 -8.54
N ASP A 9 21.12 5.00 -9.04
CA ASP A 9 21.07 3.54 -8.98
C ASP A 9 21.09 3.04 -7.54
N LEU A 10 21.90 3.69 -6.69
CA LEU A 10 21.93 3.39 -5.25
C LEU A 10 20.59 3.65 -4.57
N LEU A 11 19.90 4.75 -4.89
CA LEU A 11 18.57 5.04 -4.34
C LEU A 11 17.55 3.97 -4.76
N VAL A 12 17.55 3.54 -6.03
CA VAL A 12 16.69 2.46 -6.52
C VAL A 12 16.97 1.15 -5.78
N TRP A 13 18.25 0.80 -5.64
CA TRP A 13 18.66 -0.41 -4.92
C TRP A 13 18.29 -0.36 -3.44
N LEU A 14 18.49 0.78 -2.77
CA LEU A 14 18.14 0.93 -1.35
C LEU A 14 16.65 0.66 -1.12
N GLU A 15 15.76 1.22 -1.93
CA GLU A 15 14.31 1.09 -1.76
C GLU A 15 13.80 -0.36 -1.87
N SER A 16 14.48 -1.20 -2.67
CA SER A 16 14.15 -2.62 -2.82
C SER A 16 14.79 -3.53 -1.76
N HIS A 17 15.67 -3.02 -0.90
CA HIS A 17 16.43 -3.80 0.09
C HIS A 17 16.27 -3.28 1.53
N LEU A 18 15.31 -2.38 1.80
CA LEU A 18 15.13 -1.77 3.13
C LEU A 18 14.79 -2.80 4.23
N ASP A 19 14.17 -3.91 3.86
CA ASP A 19 13.80 -5.05 4.70
C ASP A 19 14.93 -6.10 4.86
N GLN A 20 16.08 -5.88 4.21
CA GLN A 20 17.22 -6.79 4.21
C GLN A 20 18.42 -6.19 4.99
N PRO A 21 19.40 -7.02 5.40
CA PRO A 21 20.69 -6.54 5.88
C PRO A 21 21.39 -5.71 4.80
N LEU A 22 21.59 -4.42 5.05
CA LEU A 22 22.30 -3.53 4.13
C LEU A 22 23.77 -3.45 4.56
N SER A 23 24.67 -4.01 3.76
CA SER A 23 26.11 -3.81 3.92
C SER A 23 26.57 -2.66 3.02
N LEU A 24 26.66 -1.46 3.58
CA LEU A 24 27.19 -0.29 2.87
C LEU A 24 28.65 -0.51 2.43
N ASP A 25 29.40 -1.32 3.18
CA ASP A 25 30.76 -1.72 2.82
C ASP A 25 30.76 -2.56 1.52
N ASN A 26 29.84 -3.52 1.39
CA ASN A 26 29.72 -4.33 0.17
C ASN A 26 29.23 -3.51 -1.03
N VAL A 27 28.30 -2.59 -0.80
CA VAL A 27 27.78 -1.70 -1.86
C VAL A 27 28.85 -0.76 -2.36
N ALA A 28 29.62 -0.14 -1.46
CA ALA A 28 30.72 0.74 -1.82
C ALA A 28 31.82 -0.02 -2.58
N ALA A 29 32.20 -1.21 -2.11
CA ALA A 29 33.19 -2.06 -2.77
C ALA A 29 32.76 -2.46 -4.19
N LYS A 30 31.49 -2.86 -4.39
CA LYS A 30 30.95 -3.20 -5.72
C LYS A 30 30.93 -2.01 -6.68
N ALA A 31 30.76 -0.80 -6.17
CA ALA A 31 30.78 0.43 -6.94
C ALA A 31 32.20 1.00 -7.15
N GLY A 32 33.25 0.37 -6.62
CA GLY A 32 34.63 0.83 -6.74
C GLY A 32 34.99 2.02 -5.82
N TYR A 33 34.20 2.26 -4.77
CA TYR A 33 34.40 3.37 -3.84
C TYR A 33 34.64 2.90 -2.41
N SER A 34 35.35 3.72 -1.62
CA SER A 34 35.34 3.53 -0.18
C SER A 34 33.98 3.93 0.41
N LYS A 35 33.59 3.31 1.52
CA LYS A 35 32.35 3.65 2.25
C LYS A 35 32.26 5.14 2.59
N TRP A 36 33.37 5.75 3.00
CA TRP A 36 33.41 7.17 3.32
C TRP A 36 33.17 8.05 2.08
N HIS A 37 33.76 7.69 0.94
CA HIS A 37 33.52 8.40 -0.31
C HIS A 37 32.06 8.27 -0.75
N LEU A 38 31.49 7.07 -0.67
CA LEU A 38 30.07 6.84 -0.98
C LEU A 38 29.13 7.66 -0.10
N GLN A 39 29.40 7.72 1.21
CA GLN A 39 28.61 8.51 2.16
C GLN A 39 28.66 10.01 1.85
N ARG A 40 29.84 10.53 1.51
CA ARG A 40 30.01 11.93 1.11
C ARG A 40 29.26 12.20 -0.19
N MET A 41 29.48 11.40 -1.23
CA MET A 41 28.82 11.54 -2.53
C MET A 41 27.29 11.50 -2.38
N PHE A 42 26.76 10.59 -1.56
CA PHE A 42 25.33 10.53 -1.28
C PHE A 42 24.83 11.81 -0.60
N LYS A 43 25.56 12.34 0.37
CA LYS A 43 25.19 13.59 1.06
C LYS A 43 25.28 14.80 0.14
N ASP A 44 26.30 14.88 -0.71
CA ASP A 44 26.52 16.00 -1.61
C ASP A 44 25.43 16.05 -2.70
N VAL A 45 25.03 14.88 -3.24
CA VAL A 45 23.97 14.79 -4.25
C VAL A 45 22.56 14.93 -3.66
N THR A 46 22.28 14.31 -2.50
CA THR A 46 20.91 14.24 -1.96
C THR A 46 20.62 15.24 -0.86
N GLY A 47 21.65 15.85 -0.25
CA GLY A 47 21.55 16.65 0.96
C GLY A 47 21.40 15.85 2.27
N HIS A 48 21.34 14.51 2.22
CA HIS A 48 21.03 13.68 3.38
C HIS A 48 22.15 12.72 3.74
N ALA A 49 22.35 12.46 5.03
CA ALA A 49 23.23 11.37 5.45
C ALA A 49 22.56 10.02 5.14
N ILE A 50 23.25 9.14 4.40
CA ILE A 50 22.70 7.85 3.92
C ILE A 50 22.11 6.99 5.05
N GLY A 51 22.77 6.91 6.21
CA GLY A 51 22.28 6.13 7.34
C GLY A 51 21.00 6.72 7.97
N ALA A 52 20.88 8.05 8.00
CA ALA A 52 19.67 8.72 8.45
C ALA A 52 18.52 8.53 7.45
N TYR A 53 18.83 8.61 6.15
CA TYR A 53 17.88 8.34 5.07
C TYR A 53 17.31 6.92 5.15
N ILE A 54 18.17 5.89 5.21
CA ILE A 54 17.77 4.48 5.34
C ILE A 54 16.85 4.28 6.55
N ARG A 55 17.23 4.84 7.70
CA ARG A 55 16.42 4.73 8.92
C ARG A 55 15.04 5.38 8.75
N ALA A 56 14.98 6.57 8.16
CA ALA A 56 13.72 7.29 7.94
C ALA A 56 12.80 6.56 6.94
N ARG A 57 13.37 5.95 5.91
CA ARG A 57 12.64 5.13 4.94
C ARG A 57 12.11 3.83 5.54
N ARG A 58 12.92 3.12 6.33
CA ARG A 58 12.48 1.94 7.10
C ARG A 58 11.31 2.26 8.03
N LEU A 59 11.40 3.37 8.76
CA LEU A 59 10.31 3.88 9.60
C LEU A 59 9.07 4.23 8.80
N SER A 60 9.22 4.80 7.60
CA SER A 60 8.09 5.11 6.71
C SER A 60 7.39 3.85 6.19
N LYS A 61 8.14 2.83 5.74
CA LYS A 61 7.54 1.56 5.35
C LYS A 61 6.87 0.84 6.52
N ALA A 62 7.48 0.89 7.71
CA ALA A 62 6.87 0.36 8.93
C ALA A 62 5.56 1.08 9.28
N ALA A 63 5.50 2.40 9.13
CA ALA A 63 4.28 3.17 9.35
C ALA A 63 3.14 2.77 8.39
N VAL A 64 3.45 2.56 7.10
CA VAL A 64 2.48 2.04 6.13
C VAL A 64 2.05 0.61 6.50
N ALA A 65 2.99 -0.26 6.87
CA ALA A 65 2.69 -1.63 7.30
C ALA A 65 1.81 -1.67 8.56
N LEU A 66 2.02 -0.76 9.51
CA LEU A 66 1.19 -0.64 10.72
C LEU A 66 -0.28 -0.34 10.41
N ARG A 67 -0.56 0.35 9.30
CA ARG A 67 -1.92 0.70 8.85
C ARG A 67 -2.54 -0.36 7.96
N LEU A 68 -1.76 -0.94 7.05
CA LEU A 68 -2.28 -1.79 5.97
C LEU A 68 -2.15 -3.30 6.26
N THR A 69 -1.54 -3.70 7.38
CA THR A 69 -1.34 -5.12 7.74
C THR A 69 -1.77 -5.39 9.18
N SER A 70 -2.13 -6.64 9.46
CA SER A 70 -2.47 -7.16 10.79
C SER A 70 -1.25 -7.66 11.58
N ARG A 71 -0.03 -7.52 11.04
CA ARG A 71 1.17 -8.11 11.66
C ARG A 71 1.48 -7.50 13.04
N PRO A 72 2.00 -8.28 14.00
CA PRO A 72 2.44 -7.74 15.29
C PRO A 72 3.47 -6.62 15.14
N ILE A 73 3.50 -5.68 16.09
CA ILE A 73 4.44 -4.54 16.03
C ILE A 73 5.90 -5.01 16.08
N LEU A 74 6.21 -6.03 16.89
CA LEU A 74 7.53 -6.64 16.96
C LEU A 74 7.97 -7.19 15.59
N ASP A 75 7.08 -7.89 14.92
CA ASP A 75 7.29 -8.48 13.60
C ASP A 75 7.64 -7.43 12.53
N ILE A 76 6.91 -6.31 12.54
CA ILE A 76 7.17 -5.17 11.66
C ILE A 76 8.53 -4.54 12.00
N ALA A 77 8.84 -4.37 13.29
CA ALA A 77 10.11 -3.81 13.74
C ALA A 77 11.30 -4.68 13.25
N LEU A 78 11.23 -5.99 13.44
CA LEU A 78 12.26 -6.94 13.02
C LEU A 78 12.40 -6.99 11.50
N GLN A 79 11.29 -6.99 10.76
CA GLN A 79 11.30 -6.94 9.30
C GLN A 79 12.09 -5.72 8.79
N TYR A 80 11.88 -4.55 9.40
CA TYR A 80 12.61 -3.33 9.05
C TYR A 80 13.91 -3.13 9.85
N ARG A 81 14.50 -4.24 10.32
CA ARG A 81 15.87 -4.31 10.84
C ARG A 81 16.11 -3.48 12.10
N PHE A 82 15.12 -3.39 12.97
CA PHE A 82 15.29 -2.92 14.34
C PHE A 82 15.57 -4.10 15.26
N ASP A 83 16.52 -3.97 16.18
CA ASP A 83 16.94 -5.08 17.06
C ASP A 83 15.89 -5.47 18.09
N SER A 84 14.98 -4.54 18.42
CA SER A 84 13.91 -4.76 19.39
C SER A 84 12.74 -3.81 19.17
N GLN A 85 11.58 -4.17 19.72
CA GLN A 85 10.39 -3.31 19.72
C GLN A 85 10.63 -1.98 20.48
N GLN A 86 11.47 -1.98 21.52
CA GLN A 86 11.81 -0.78 22.29
C GLN A 86 12.60 0.21 21.43
N THR A 87 13.62 -0.27 20.71
CA THR A 87 14.42 0.55 19.80
C THR A 87 13.55 1.11 18.66
N PHE A 88 12.70 0.26 18.08
CA PHE A 88 11.73 0.68 17.07
C PHE A 88 10.79 1.75 17.60
N THR A 89 10.17 1.55 18.76
CA THR A 89 9.22 2.49 19.36
C THR A 89 9.85 3.85 19.61
N ARG A 90 11.07 3.91 20.14
CA ARG A 90 11.80 5.18 20.35
C ARG A 90 12.05 5.91 19.04
N ALA A 91 12.53 5.20 18.02
CA ALA A 91 12.82 5.77 16.71
C ALA A 91 11.54 6.23 16.00
N PHE A 92 10.46 5.44 16.09
CA PHE A 92 9.15 5.74 15.53
C PHE A 92 8.54 6.99 16.18
N LYS A 93 8.51 7.06 17.52
CA LYS A 93 8.05 8.27 18.24
C LYS A 93 8.81 9.52 17.84
N LYS A 94 10.13 9.41 17.62
CA LYS A 94 10.95 10.54 17.18
C LYS A 94 10.56 11.07 15.80
N GLN A 95 10.15 10.19 14.87
CA GLN A 95 9.79 10.57 13.51
C GLN A 95 8.32 10.96 13.35
N PHE A 96 7.42 10.24 14.03
CA PHE A 96 5.96 10.37 13.86
C PHE A 96 5.25 11.08 15.01
N ALA A 97 6.00 11.52 16.04
CA ALA A 97 5.49 12.15 17.26
C ALA A 97 4.50 11.30 18.09
N GLN A 98 4.32 10.02 17.75
CA GLN A 98 3.34 9.12 18.37
C GLN A 98 3.88 7.69 18.46
N THR A 99 3.28 6.84 19.31
CA THR A 99 3.72 5.43 19.44
C THR A 99 3.22 4.60 18.25
N PRO A 100 3.88 3.49 17.89
CA PRO A 100 3.40 2.58 16.85
C PRO A 100 1.97 2.05 17.10
N ALA A 101 1.63 1.71 18.34
CA ALA A 101 0.29 1.22 18.70
C ALA A 101 -0.78 2.31 18.51
N TRP A 102 -0.50 3.54 18.94
CA TRP A 102 -1.44 4.66 18.74
C TRP A 102 -1.59 5.02 17.26
N TYR A 103 -0.48 5.00 16.49
CA TYR A 103 -0.49 5.21 15.03
C TYR A 103 -1.39 4.19 14.31
N ARG A 104 -1.32 2.92 14.70
CA ARG A 104 -2.16 1.85 14.16
C ARG A 104 -3.64 2.08 14.46
N ARG A 105 -3.97 2.51 15.67
CA ARG A 105 -5.36 2.67 16.13
C ARG A 105 -6.04 3.94 15.68
N SER A 106 -5.29 4.96 15.27
CA SER A 106 -5.85 6.24 14.87
C SER A 106 -6.93 6.05 13.80
N SER A 107 -8.10 6.67 13.98
CA SER A 107 -9.19 6.59 12.99
C SER A 107 -8.77 7.27 11.69
N ASP A 108 -8.12 8.42 11.82
CA ASP A 108 -7.55 9.16 10.71
C ASP A 108 -6.06 8.81 10.53
N TRP A 109 -5.60 8.90 9.29
CA TRP A 109 -4.20 8.72 8.95
C TRP A 109 -3.72 9.87 8.07
N ASN A 110 -2.93 10.76 8.67
CA ASN A 110 -2.18 11.79 7.96
C ASN A 110 -0.76 11.31 7.65
N ALA A 111 -0.11 11.98 6.69
CA ALA A 111 1.22 11.60 6.23
C ALA A 111 2.38 12.22 7.04
N TYR A 112 2.11 12.77 8.23
CA TYR A 112 3.16 13.38 9.05
C TYR A 112 4.28 12.38 9.36
N GLY A 113 5.53 12.82 9.22
CA GLY A 113 6.71 11.99 9.48
C GLY A 113 7.00 10.94 8.40
N LEU A 114 6.10 10.69 7.43
CA LEU A 114 6.43 9.88 6.27
C LEU A 114 7.50 10.59 5.45
N ARG A 115 8.51 9.83 5.05
CA ARG A 115 9.62 10.33 4.27
C ARG A 115 9.56 9.70 2.88
N PRO A 116 9.04 10.35 1.83
CA PRO A 116 9.01 9.77 0.49
C PRO A 116 10.40 9.34 0.00
N PRO A 117 10.49 8.32 -0.89
CA PRO A 117 11.76 7.94 -1.49
C PRO A 117 12.32 9.09 -2.32
N ILE A 118 13.62 9.35 -2.22
CA ILE A 118 14.26 10.35 -3.09
C ILE A 118 14.31 9.77 -4.51
N ARG A 119 13.83 10.54 -5.48
CA ARG A 119 13.92 10.27 -6.91
C ARG A 119 14.75 11.38 -7.54
N LEU A 120 15.77 11.00 -8.30
CA LEU A 120 16.60 11.95 -9.08
C LEU A 120 16.11 12.08 -10.52
N ASP A 121 15.15 11.25 -10.92
CA ASP A 121 14.47 11.30 -12.21
C ASP A 121 13.10 11.96 -12.05
N ASP A 122 12.62 12.61 -13.11
CA ASP A 122 11.24 13.07 -13.24
C ASP A 122 10.31 11.88 -13.50
N VAL A 123 10.08 11.07 -12.46
CA VAL A 123 9.05 10.03 -12.49
C VAL A 123 7.71 10.71 -12.29
N ARG A 124 6.84 10.62 -13.30
CA ARG A 124 5.46 11.12 -13.20
C ARG A 124 4.74 10.35 -12.10
N LEU A 125 4.29 11.06 -11.06
CA LEU A 125 3.44 10.49 -10.03
C LEU A 125 2.01 10.31 -10.59
N PRO A 126 1.26 9.30 -10.11
CA PRO A 126 -0.16 9.19 -10.39
C PRO A 126 -0.89 10.49 -10.05
N GLU A 127 -1.65 11.00 -11.02
CA GLU A 127 -2.42 12.24 -10.85
C GLU A 127 -3.68 11.96 -10.02
N PRO A 128 -3.94 12.75 -8.95
CA PRO A 128 -5.13 12.57 -8.12
C PRO A 128 -6.38 13.14 -8.81
N THR A 129 -7.49 12.43 -8.70
CA THR A 129 -8.83 12.95 -9.04
C THR A 129 -9.69 12.98 -7.78
N TRP A 130 -10.36 14.09 -7.50
CA TRP A 130 -11.25 14.21 -6.35
C TRP A 130 -12.66 13.78 -6.75
N VAL A 131 -13.22 12.82 -6.02
CA VAL A 131 -14.54 12.27 -6.34
C VAL A 131 -15.38 12.17 -5.06
N SER A 132 -16.69 12.36 -5.22
CA SER A 132 -17.67 12.10 -4.15
C SER A 132 -18.55 10.96 -4.61
N LEU A 133 -18.67 9.92 -3.78
CA LEU A 133 -19.43 8.73 -4.10
C LEU A 133 -20.71 8.67 -3.26
N PRO A 134 -21.84 8.21 -3.83
CA PRO A 134 -22.99 7.84 -3.03
C PRO A 134 -22.70 6.55 -2.26
N GLU A 135 -23.58 6.22 -1.32
CA GLU A 135 -23.62 4.86 -0.76
C GLU A 135 -24.03 3.86 -1.86
N ILE A 136 -23.34 2.72 -1.91
CA ILE A 136 -23.60 1.67 -2.91
C ILE A 136 -23.79 0.34 -2.19
N MET A 137 -24.89 -0.34 -2.49
CA MET A 137 -25.13 -1.71 -2.02
C MET A 137 -24.39 -2.70 -2.91
N LEU A 138 -23.41 -3.37 -2.33
CA LEU A 138 -22.63 -4.41 -2.97
C LEU A 138 -23.00 -5.76 -2.37
N ILE A 139 -22.75 -6.83 -3.12
CA ILE A 139 -22.84 -8.19 -2.60
C ILE A 139 -21.55 -8.92 -2.95
N GLY A 140 -20.99 -9.61 -1.98
CA GLY A 140 -19.68 -10.23 -2.14
C GLY A 140 -19.26 -11.09 -0.97
N GLN A 141 -17.96 -11.39 -0.93
CA GLN A 141 -17.33 -12.19 0.11
C GLN A 141 -16.24 -11.39 0.81
N THR A 142 -16.23 -11.43 2.14
CA THR A 142 -15.18 -10.82 2.96
C THR A 142 -14.33 -11.90 3.59
N GLN A 143 -13.02 -11.74 3.50
CA GLN A 143 -12.04 -12.62 4.12
C GLN A 143 -11.04 -11.79 4.94
N SER A 144 -10.61 -12.33 6.07
CA SER A 144 -9.46 -11.78 6.78
C SER A 144 -8.17 -12.46 6.32
N TYR A 145 -7.09 -11.69 6.26
CA TYR A 145 -5.79 -12.21 5.87
C TYR A 145 -4.66 -11.50 6.61
N THR A 146 -3.52 -12.18 6.71
CA THR A 146 -2.31 -11.64 7.33
C THR A 146 -1.14 -11.86 6.37
N CYS A 147 -0.45 -10.78 6.02
CA CYS A 147 0.72 -10.82 5.14
C CYS A 147 1.67 -9.64 5.42
N THR A 148 2.86 -9.64 4.83
CA THR A 148 3.74 -8.46 4.86
C THR A 148 3.24 -7.38 3.88
N LEU A 149 3.73 -6.14 4.04
CA LEU A 149 3.44 -5.04 3.12
C LEU A 149 3.79 -5.40 1.66
N GLU A 150 4.88 -6.14 1.49
CA GLU A 150 5.42 -6.67 0.24
C GLU A 150 4.60 -7.84 -0.33
N GLN A 151 3.61 -8.35 0.39
CA GLN A 151 2.78 -9.47 -0.05
C GLN A 151 1.32 -9.07 -0.31
N ILE A 152 0.88 -7.87 0.11
CA ILE A 152 -0.51 -7.42 0.04
C ILE A 152 -1.14 -7.66 -1.34
N SER A 153 -0.50 -7.19 -2.42
CA SER A 153 -1.07 -7.28 -3.77
C SER A 153 -1.25 -8.73 -4.23
N ARG A 154 -0.32 -9.61 -3.86
CA ARG A 154 -0.40 -11.04 -4.19
C ARG A 154 -1.58 -11.70 -3.48
N PHE A 155 -1.71 -11.50 -2.17
CA PHE A 155 -2.83 -12.05 -1.40
C PHE A 155 -4.18 -11.52 -1.92
N ARG A 156 -4.27 -10.22 -2.20
CA ARG A 156 -5.49 -9.63 -2.77
C ARG A 156 -5.79 -10.17 -4.16
N ASP A 157 -4.79 -10.40 -5.00
CA ASP A 157 -4.98 -11.02 -6.32
C ASP A 157 -5.46 -12.47 -6.21
N GLU A 158 -4.87 -13.26 -5.32
CA GLU A 158 -5.30 -14.64 -5.06
C GLU A 158 -6.75 -14.70 -4.54
N MET A 159 -7.14 -13.83 -3.61
CA MET A 159 -8.52 -13.72 -3.11
C MET A 159 -9.51 -13.30 -4.21
N ARG A 160 -9.15 -12.29 -5.02
CA ARG A 160 -9.98 -11.87 -6.16
C ARG A 160 -10.15 -13.01 -7.15
N LEU A 161 -9.07 -13.69 -7.54
CA LEU A 161 -9.12 -14.82 -8.47
C LEU A 161 -9.95 -15.98 -7.92
N HIS A 162 -9.89 -16.24 -6.62
CA HIS A 162 -10.73 -17.25 -5.97
C HIS A 162 -12.21 -16.88 -6.06
N PHE A 163 -12.58 -15.67 -5.64
CA PHE A 163 -13.94 -15.15 -5.77
C PHE A 163 -14.41 -15.17 -7.23
N TRP A 164 -13.54 -14.76 -8.17
CA TRP A 164 -13.86 -14.72 -9.59
C TRP A 164 -14.11 -16.10 -10.16
N ARG A 165 -13.33 -17.11 -9.77
CA ARG A 165 -13.54 -18.49 -10.20
C ARG A 165 -14.89 -19.02 -9.70
N GLN A 166 -15.26 -18.75 -8.46
CA GLN A 166 -16.56 -19.13 -7.90
C GLN A 166 -17.71 -18.37 -8.57
N PHE A 167 -17.57 -17.05 -8.74
CA PHE A 167 -18.57 -16.24 -9.42
C PHE A 167 -18.82 -16.73 -10.85
N LEU A 168 -17.74 -16.97 -11.61
CA LEU A 168 -17.83 -17.45 -12.99
C LEU A 168 -18.27 -18.92 -13.13
N THR A 169 -18.29 -19.73 -12.06
CA THR A 169 -18.93 -21.06 -12.15
C THR A 169 -20.45 -20.97 -12.18
N GLU A 170 -21.01 -19.83 -11.77
CA GLU A 170 -22.44 -19.67 -11.52
C GLU A 170 -23.10 -18.65 -12.48
N THR A 171 -22.32 -18.07 -13.40
CA THR A 171 -22.82 -17.19 -14.48
C THR A 171 -21.96 -17.24 -15.74
N ASP A 172 -22.61 -17.03 -16.89
CA ASP A 172 -21.98 -16.91 -18.21
C ASP A 172 -21.54 -15.46 -18.54
N THR A 173 -21.89 -14.51 -17.67
CA THR A 173 -21.62 -13.08 -17.85
C THR A 173 -20.70 -12.54 -16.78
N VAL A 174 -19.85 -11.60 -17.19
CA VAL A 174 -18.89 -10.92 -16.31
C VAL A 174 -19.45 -9.53 -15.97
N PRO A 175 -19.51 -9.14 -14.68
CA PRO A 175 -19.95 -7.81 -14.28
C PRO A 175 -18.94 -6.78 -14.76
N PRO A 176 -19.37 -5.61 -15.29
CA PRO A 176 -18.48 -4.59 -15.84
C PRO A 176 -17.43 -4.09 -14.84
N VAL A 177 -17.75 -4.08 -13.54
CA VAL A 177 -16.86 -3.62 -12.48
C VAL A 177 -16.82 -4.63 -11.34
N LEU A 178 -15.60 -4.99 -10.92
CA LEU A 178 -15.34 -5.72 -9.69
C LEU A 178 -14.80 -4.76 -8.62
N TYR A 179 -15.38 -4.85 -7.43
CA TYR A 179 -14.94 -4.09 -6.27
C TYR A 179 -14.04 -4.92 -5.36
N GLY A 180 -12.92 -4.32 -4.94
CA GLY A 180 -12.06 -4.77 -3.87
C GLY A 180 -12.07 -3.76 -2.73
N LEU A 181 -12.67 -4.09 -1.59
CA LEU A 181 -12.74 -3.18 -0.44
C LEU A 181 -11.72 -3.61 0.60
N HIS A 182 -10.87 -2.68 1.02
CA HIS A 182 -9.89 -2.91 2.06
C HIS A 182 -10.26 -2.14 3.33
N GLN A 183 -10.39 -2.86 4.43
CA GLN A 183 -10.76 -2.32 5.73
C GLN A 183 -9.86 -2.87 6.84
N SER A 184 -9.44 -1.99 7.75
CA SER A 184 -8.81 -2.38 9.00
C SER A 184 -9.81 -2.29 10.15
N ARG A 185 -9.87 -3.33 10.99
CA ARG A 185 -10.69 -3.34 12.20
C ARG A 185 -9.77 -3.46 13.43
N PRO A 186 -9.76 -2.47 14.34
CA PRO A 186 -9.00 -2.58 15.58
C PRO A 186 -9.43 -3.78 16.43
N SER A 187 -8.48 -4.45 17.09
CA SER A 187 -8.80 -5.50 18.06
C SER A 187 -9.50 -4.91 19.29
N THR A 188 -10.50 -5.64 19.81
CA THR A 188 -11.20 -5.29 21.06
C THR A 188 -10.45 -5.74 22.30
N GLU A 189 -9.51 -6.70 22.16
CA GLU A 189 -8.79 -7.29 23.30
C GLU A 189 -7.43 -6.63 23.53
N LYS A 190 -6.73 -6.29 22.44
CA LYS A 190 -5.35 -5.82 22.50
C LYS A 190 -5.14 -4.54 21.75
N ASP A 191 -4.34 -3.68 22.37
CA ASP A 191 -4.19 -2.30 21.95
C ASP A 191 -3.28 -2.05 20.76
N ASP A 192 -2.52 -3.07 20.39
CA ASP A 192 -1.54 -3.03 19.34
C ASP A 192 -1.90 -3.96 18.17
N GLU A 193 -3.08 -4.60 18.18
CA GLU A 193 -3.51 -5.55 17.15
C GLU A 193 -4.69 -5.00 16.33
N GLN A 194 -4.78 -5.44 15.08
CA GLN A 194 -5.90 -5.16 14.18
C GLN A 194 -6.08 -6.32 13.21
N GLU A 195 -7.31 -6.51 12.75
CA GLU A 195 -7.65 -7.39 11.65
C GLU A 195 -7.67 -6.60 10.34
N ILE A 196 -7.22 -7.23 9.26
CA ILE A 196 -7.36 -6.69 7.91
C ILE A 196 -8.37 -7.54 7.16
N LEU A 197 -9.39 -6.88 6.66
CA LEU A 197 -10.49 -7.45 5.90
C LEU A 197 -10.35 -7.02 4.45
N TYR A 198 -10.54 -7.97 3.54
CA TYR A 198 -10.66 -7.71 2.12
C TYR A 198 -11.97 -8.28 1.61
N THR A 199 -12.79 -7.42 1.02
CA THR A 199 -14.06 -7.79 0.41
C THR A 199 -13.92 -7.78 -1.10
N THR A 200 -14.26 -8.88 -1.75
CA THR A 200 -14.47 -8.90 -3.20
C THR A 200 -15.97 -8.90 -3.47
N ALA A 201 -16.46 -7.92 -4.22
CA ALA A 201 -17.90 -7.71 -4.39
C ALA A 201 -18.26 -7.12 -5.76
N VAL A 202 -19.54 -7.18 -6.09
CA VAL A 202 -20.16 -6.62 -7.30
C VAL A 202 -21.42 -5.84 -6.91
N PRO A 203 -21.92 -4.92 -7.77
CA PRO A 203 -23.21 -4.27 -7.53
C PRO A 203 -24.33 -5.30 -7.34
N ALA A 204 -25.25 -5.04 -6.41
CA ALA A 204 -26.31 -5.98 -6.07
C ALA A 204 -27.23 -6.35 -7.26
N GLU A 205 -27.35 -5.45 -8.23
CA GLU A 205 -28.14 -5.62 -9.45
C GLU A 205 -27.51 -6.61 -10.45
N GLU A 206 -26.22 -6.94 -10.29
CA GLU A 206 -25.45 -7.75 -11.23
C GLU A 206 -25.26 -9.21 -10.77
N ILE A 207 -25.96 -9.63 -9.71
CA ILE A 207 -25.76 -10.96 -9.11
C ILE A 207 -26.59 -12.06 -9.78
N PRO A 208 -25.97 -13.23 -10.05
CA PRO A 208 -26.70 -14.44 -10.40
C PRO A 208 -27.53 -14.95 -9.22
N SER A 209 -28.73 -15.45 -9.48
CA SER A 209 -29.71 -15.87 -8.47
C SER A 209 -29.28 -17.01 -7.52
N GLN A 210 -28.07 -17.58 -7.66
CA GLN A 210 -27.61 -18.75 -6.91
C GLN A 210 -26.22 -18.60 -6.26
N LEU A 211 -25.71 -17.38 -6.02
CA LEU A 211 -24.41 -17.22 -5.35
C LEU A 211 -24.42 -17.62 -3.87
N HIS A 212 -23.94 -18.84 -3.59
CA HIS A 212 -23.76 -19.35 -2.24
C HIS A 212 -22.63 -18.62 -1.49
N SER A 213 -22.81 -18.37 -0.19
CA SER A 213 -21.83 -17.74 0.71
C SER A 213 -21.50 -16.27 0.42
N THR A 214 -22.45 -15.49 -0.08
CA THR A 214 -22.31 -14.02 -0.20
C THR A 214 -22.99 -13.28 0.93
N GLN A 215 -22.52 -12.06 1.19
CA GLN A 215 -23.14 -11.11 2.12
C GLN A 215 -23.33 -9.76 1.45
N THR A 216 -24.37 -9.04 1.87
CA THR A 216 -24.56 -7.64 1.50
C THR A 216 -23.53 -6.78 2.23
N VAL A 217 -22.85 -5.91 1.49
CA VAL A 217 -21.85 -4.97 2.00
C VAL A 217 -22.22 -3.57 1.54
N LEU A 218 -22.33 -2.65 2.49
CA LEU A 218 -22.54 -1.23 2.20
C LEU A 218 -21.18 -0.58 1.93
N LEU A 219 -20.99 -0.08 0.71
CA LEU A 219 -19.89 0.83 0.39
C LEU A 219 -20.26 2.22 0.90
N GLU A 220 -19.47 2.73 1.85
CA GLU A 220 -19.70 4.03 2.47
C GLU A 220 -19.61 5.16 1.44
N GLY A 221 -20.57 6.08 1.47
CA GLY A 221 -20.50 7.29 0.66
C GLY A 221 -19.47 8.31 1.17
N GLY A 222 -19.33 9.40 0.43
CA GLY A 222 -18.55 10.58 0.79
C GLY A 222 -17.36 10.82 -0.12
N ASP A 223 -16.37 11.57 0.38
CA ASP A 223 -15.28 12.06 -0.45
C ASP A 223 -14.07 11.12 -0.46
N TYR A 224 -13.51 10.98 -1.66
CA TYR A 224 -12.36 10.14 -1.97
C TYR A 224 -11.36 10.90 -2.84
N VAL A 225 -10.09 10.51 -2.70
CA VAL A 225 -9.10 10.75 -3.75
C VAL A 225 -8.95 9.47 -4.56
N GLN A 226 -9.05 9.58 -5.87
CA GLN A 226 -8.91 8.50 -6.82
C GLN A 226 -7.56 8.61 -7.54
N PHE A 227 -6.90 7.47 -7.72
CA PHE A 227 -5.75 7.31 -8.60
C PHE A 227 -6.04 6.17 -9.58
N THR A 228 -5.67 6.35 -10.85
CA THR A 228 -5.87 5.33 -11.89
C THR A 228 -4.57 4.60 -12.20
N TYR A 229 -4.67 3.28 -12.32
CA TYR A 229 -3.61 2.38 -12.77
C TYR A 229 -4.03 1.65 -14.03
N GLU A 230 -3.18 1.70 -15.05
CA GLU A 230 -3.29 0.91 -16.26
C GLU A 230 -1.96 0.18 -16.49
N GLY A 231 -2.01 -1.15 -16.60
CA GLY A 231 -0.83 -1.96 -16.83
C GLY A 231 -0.91 -3.36 -16.22
N PRO A 232 0.22 -4.08 -16.10
CA PRO A 232 0.22 -5.48 -15.72
C PRO A 232 -0.20 -5.68 -14.26
N ARG A 233 -0.87 -6.80 -13.95
CA ARG A 233 -1.35 -7.09 -12.58
C ARG A 233 -0.28 -7.02 -11.49
N ASN A 234 0.95 -7.43 -11.81
CA ASN A 234 2.06 -7.42 -10.85
C ASN A 234 2.56 -6.00 -10.49
N GLY A 235 2.26 -4.99 -11.31
CA GLY A 235 2.64 -3.59 -11.05
C GLY A 235 1.71 -2.86 -10.09
N LEU A 236 0.50 -3.39 -9.84
CA LEU A 236 -0.48 -2.78 -8.93
C LEU A 236 0.09 -2.57 -7.51
N GLN A 237 0.97 -3.47 -7.07
CA GLN A 237 1.61 -3.34 -5.77
C GLN A 237 2.47 -2.07 -5.66
N SER A 238 3.34 -1.87 -6.66
CA SER A 238 4.22 -0.71 -6.71
C SER A 238 3.40 0.58 -6.76
N PHE A 239 2.28 0.56 -7.49
CA PHE A 239 1.32 1.66 -7.55
C PHE A 239 0.72 1.99 -6.17
N VAL A 240 0.19 1.00 -5.43
CA VAL A 240 -0.39 1.23 -4.09
C VAL A 240 0.67 1.75 -3.11
N LEU A 241 1.89 1.19 -3.15
CA LEU A 241 2.99 1.68 -2.32
C LEU A 241 3.43 3.09 -2.67
N GLN A 242 3.35 3.48 -3.95
CA GLN A 242 3.64 4.83 -4.40
C GLN A 242 2.57 5.82 -3.93
N ILE A 243 1.29 5.45 -3.99
CA ILE A 243 0.20 6.28 -3.47
C ILE A 243 0.43 6.58 -1.99
N TYR A 244 0.57 5.54 -1.16
CA TYR A 244 0.68 5.72 0.28
C TYR A 244 2.03 6.24 0.75
N GLY A 245 3.11 5.86 0.07
CA GLY A 245 4.48 6.25 0.44
C GLY A 245 4.93 7.59 -0.13
N THR A 246 4.24 8.12 -1.15
CA THR A 246 4.67 9.33 -1.89
C THR A 246 3.52 10.29 -2.17
N CYS A 247 2.43 9.85 -2.84
CA CYS A 247 1.37 10.77 -3.27
C CYS A 247 0.60 11.37 -2.08
N MET A 248 0.12 10.52 -1.15
CA MET A 248 -0.58 10.96 0.06
C MET A 248 0.25 11.95 0.90
N PRO A 249 1.56 11.71 1.15
CA PRO A 249 2.45 12.72 1.73
C PRO A 249 2.60 14.01 0.93
N THR A 250 2.80 13.92 -0.38
CA THR A 250 3.05 15.08 -1.25
C THR A 250 1.83 15.99 -1.32
N LEU A 251 0.64 15.40 -1.34
CA LEU A 251 -0.65 16.09 -1.34
C LEU A 251 -1.11 16.50 0.07
N ASN A 252 -0.35 16.15 1.12
CA ASN A 252 -0.65 16.42 2.52
C ASN A 252 -2.07 15.95 2.94
N LEU A 253 -2.49 14.77 2.48
CA LEU A 253 -3.84 14.29 2.70
C LEU A 253 -4.00 13.55 4.02
N THR A 254 -5.21 13.67 4.56
CA THR A 254 -5.66 12.89 5.72
C THR A 254 -6.68 11.88 5.25
N ARG A 255 -6.30 10.59 5.28
CA ARG A 255 -7.22 9.48 5.10
C ARG A 255 -8.15 9.42 6.30
N ARG A 256 -9.47 9.42 6.09
CA ARG A 256 -10.45 9.26 7.17
C ARG A 256 -10.67 7.78 7.50
N HIS A 257 -11.41 7.51 8.57
CA HIS A 257 -11.96 6.19 8.80
C HIS A 257 -12.87 5.78 7.64
N GLY A 258 -12.78 4.51 7.23
CA GLY A 258 -13.54 3.96 6.11
C GLY A 258 -12.73 2.96 5.29
N GLN A 259 -13.28 2.56 4.16
CA GLN A 259 -12.73 1.54 3.27
C GLN A 259 -11.94 2.18 2.12
N ASP A 260 -10.76 1.63 1.82
CA ASP A 260 -10.17 1.86 0.50
C ASP A 260 -10.94 1.03 -0.53
N ILE A 261 -11.09 1.57 -1.73
CA ILE A 261 -11.84 0.94 -2.82
C ILE A 261 -10.90 0.71 -3.99
N GLU A 262 -10.84 -0.52 -4.47
CA GLU A 262 -10.25 -0.91 -5.75
C GLU A 262 -11.42 -1.20 -6.72
N ARG A 263 -11.49 -0.49 -7.85
CA ARG A 263 -12.46 -0.81 -8.92
C ARG A 263 -11.71 -1.35 -10.12
N PHE A 264 -11.96 -2.61 -10.45
CA PHE A 264 -11.38 -3.27 -11.61
C PHE A 264 -12.39 -3.31 -12.74
N TYR A 265 -12.03 -2.74 -13.89
CA TYR A 265 -12.87 -2.77 -15.08
C TYR A 265 -12.61 -4.04 -15.89
N THR A 266 -13.67 -4.83 -16.10
CA THR A 266 -13.57 -6.17 -16.72
C THR A 266 -13.98 -6.17 -18.20
N HIS A 267 -14.43 -5.01 -18.70
CA HIS A 267 -15.09 -4.80 -20.00
C HIS A 267 -16.46 -5.49 -20.18
N GLY A 268 -16.93 -6.23 -19.17
CA GLY A 268 -18.23 -6.91 -19.19
C GLY A 268 -18.38 -7.98 -20.27
N GLY A 269 -19.57 -8.61 -20.33
CA GLY A 269 -19.93 -9.54 -21.41
C GLY A 269 -19.57 -11.00 -21.14
N LYS A 270 -19.29 -11.78 -22.20
CA LYS A 270 -19.08 -13.23 -22.09
C LYS A 270 -17.78 -13.56 -21.34
N LYS A 271 -17.86 -14.58 -20.49
CA LYS A 271 -16.72 -15.16 -19.77
C LYS A 271 -15.54 -15.44 -20.71
N ARG A 272 -14.35 -14.95 -20.34
CA ARG A 272 -13.08 -15.30 -20.97
C ARG A 272 -12.44 -16.49 -20.25
N ALA A 273 -11.67 -17.29 -20.98
CA ALA A 273 -10.97 -18.45 -20.42
C ALA A 273 -9.87 -18.06 -19.41
N GLU A 274 -9.21 -16.91 -19.65
CA GLU A 274 -8.14 -16.40 -18.80
C GLU A 274 -8.37 -14.92 -18.45
N PRO A 275 -8.00 -14.48 -17.23
CA PRO A 275 -8.03 -13.07 -16.85
C PRO A 275 -7.02 -12.27 -17.68
N PRO A 276 -7.29 -10.99 -17.97
CA PRO A 276 -6.39 -10.18 -18.78
C PRO A 276 -5.03 -10.00 -18.10
N VAL A 277 -3.98 -9.87 -18.93
CA VAL A 277 -2.61 -9.62 -18.46
C VAL A 277 -2.52 -8.23 -17.85
N ASP A 278 -3.09 -7.25 -18.54
CA ASP A 278 -3.21 -5.87 -18.10
C ASP A 278 -4.57 -5.62 -17.45
N ILE A 279 -4.57 -4.72 -16.47
CA ILE A 279 -5.75 -4.30 -15.73
C ILE A 279 -5.88 -2.80 -15.79
N HIS A 280 -7.13 -2.34 -15.76
CA HIS A 280 -7.49 -0.97 -15.45
C HIS A 280 -8.12 -0.97 -14.06
N CYS A 281 -7.45 -0.33 -13.11
CA CYS A 281 -7.86 -0.23 -11.72
C CYS A 281 -7.93 1.23 -11.26
N GLU A 282 -9.07 1.65 -10.72
CA GLU A 282 -9.17 2.87 -9.91
C GLU A 282 -8.95 2.51 -8.43
N TYR A 283 -8.01 3.18 -7.78
CA TYR A 283 -7.77 3.06 -6.34
C TYR A 283 -8.25 4.33 -5.65
N LEU A 284 -9.27 4.20 -4.81
CA LEU A 284 -9.90 5.30 -4.10
C LEU A 284 -9.61 5.22 -2.60
N ILE A 285 -9.15 6.33 -2.03
CA ILE A 285 -8.85 6.46 -0.61
C ILE A 285 -9.84 7.44 0.02
N PRO A 286 -10.53 7.06 1.11
CA PRO A 286 -11.47 7.94 1.77
C PRO A 286 -10.69 9.07 2.47
N ILE A 287 -11.05 10.32 2.21
CA ILE A 287 -10.34 11.51 2.70
C ILE A 287 -11.26 12.42 3.49
N ARG A 288 -10.67 13.27 4.35
CA ARG A 288 -11.35 14.46 4.83
C ARG A 288 -11.15 15.61 3.84
N ARG A 289 -12.19 16.37 3.52
CA ARG A 289 -12.01 17.67 2.85
C ARG A 289 -11.14 18.55 3.73
N GLN A 290 -10.08 19.11 3.16
CA GLN A 290 -9.38 20.22 3.81
C GLN A 290 -10.33 21.41 3.72
N SER A 291 -10.81 21.87 4.88
CA SER A 291 -11.58 23.09 5.04
C SER A 291 -10.75 24.33 4.75
#